data_AF-A0A834HX68-F1
#
_entry.id   AF-A0A834HX68-F1
#
_cell.length_a   1.000
_cell.length_b   1.000
_cell.length_c   1.000
_cell.angle_alpha   90.00
_cell.angle_beta   90.00
_cell.angle_gamma   90.00
#
_symmetry.space_group_name_H-M   'P 1'
#
loop_
_entity.id
_entity.type
_entity.pdbx_description
1 polymer ?
#
loop_
_entity_poly.entity_id
_entity_poly.type
_entity_poly.pdbx_seq_one_letter_code
_entity_poly.pdbx_strand_id
1 'polypeptide(L)'
;YRGGNVINYSQRGGINVVTEKQTRTSRLLISRATPEDSGNYTCSPSSSDAASVLVHVLQGETPAAMQHSISICLTMDLALLILLLCFVLVR
;
A
#
# COMPACT_ATOMS: atom_id res chain seq x y z
N TYR A 1 2.21 -17.21 -16.84
CA TYR A 1 3.61 -17.46 -16.45
C TYR A 1 4.02 -16.45 -15.38
N ARG A 2 5.03 -16.78 -14.57
CA ARG A 2 5.71 -15.87 -13.65
C ARG A 2 7.22 -16.08 -13.77
N GLY A 3 7.96 -15.03 -14.14
CA GLY A 3 9.42 -15.10 -14.29
C GLY A 3 9.90 -16.24 -15.22
N GLY A 4 9.17 -16.51 -16.31
CA GLY A 4 9.47 -17.58 -17.26
C GLY A 4 8.90 -18.97 -16.91
N ASN A 5 8.38 -19.18 -15.70
CA ASN A 5 7.81 -20.47 -15.29
C ASN A 5 6.28 -20.49 -15.39
N VAL A 6 5.69 -21.64 -15.76
CA VAL A 6 4.24 -21.85 -15.67
C VAL A 6 3.85 -21.80 -14.20
N ILE A 7 2.88 -20.96 -13.85
CA ILE A 7 2.40 -20.85 -12.47
C ILE A 7 1.63 -22.12 -12.15
N ASN A 8 2.05 -22.84 -11.11
CA ASN A 8 1.33 -24.02 -10.67
C ASN A 8 0.11 -23.61 -9.83
N TYR A 9 -1.07 -23.63 -10.46
CA TYR A 9 -2.32 -23.15 -9.87
C TYR A 9 -2.80 -23.98 -8.67
N SER A 10 -2.47 -25.27 -8.62
CA SER A 10 -2.94 -26.20 -7.58
C SER A 10 -2.10 -26.18 -6.31
N GLN A 11 -0.81 -25.83 -6.40
CA GLN A 11 0.11 -25.90 -5.26
C GLN A 11 -0.04 -24.73 -4.27
N ARG A 12 -0.27 -23.50 -4.76
CA ARG A 12 -0.48 -22.35 -3.87
C ARG A 12 -1.89 -22.35 -3.25
N GLY A 13 -2.88 -22.83 -4.02
CA GLY A 13 -4.30 -22.65 -3.68
C GLY A 13 -4.74 -21.18 -3.84
N GLY A 14 -6.00 -20.97 -4.22
CA GLY A 14 -6.54 -19.62 -4.41
C GLY A 14 -5.96 -18.83 -5.59
N ILE A 15 -5.21 -19.46 -6.50
CA ILE A 15 -4.97 -18.90 -7.84
C ILE A 15 -5.97 -19.54 -8.80
N ASN A 16 -6.66 -18.73 -9.58
CA ASN A 16 -7.50 -19.19 -10.67
C ASN A 16 -7.27 -18.34 -11.93
N VAL A 17 -7.42 -18.94 -13.10
CA VAL A 17 -7.41 -18.23 -14.38
C VAL A 17 -8.75 -18.44 -15.06
N VAL A 18 -9.45 -17.34 -15.31
CA VAL A 18 -10.76 -17.34 -15.98
C VAL A 18 -10.58 -16.73 -17.36
N THR A 19 -10.93 -17.49 -18.39
CA THR A 19 -10.87 -17.02 -19.78
C THR A 19 -12.27 -16.80 -20.31
N GLU A 20 -12.54 -15.56 -20.72
CA GLU A 20 -13.79 -15.15 -21.35
C GLU A 20 -13.62 -15.14 -22.87
N LYS A 21 -14.31 -16.07 -23.56
CA LYS A 21 -14.10 -16.29 -25.00
C LYS A 21 -14.63 -15.16 -25.88
N GLN A 22 -15.76 -14.56 -25.51
CA GLN A 22 -16.39 -13.49 -26.30
C GLN A 22 -15.51 -12.23 -26.36
N THR A 23 -14.96 -11.82 -25.21
CA THR A 23 -14.09 -10.65 -25.10
C THR A 23 -12.61 -10.99 -25.30
N ARG A 24 -12.27 -12.28 -25.50
CA ARG A 24 -10.89 -12.81 -25.55
C ARG A 24 -10.04 -12.36 -24.35
N THR A 25 -10.66 -12.21 -23.19
CA THR A 25 -10.00 -11.71 -21.98
C THR A 25 -9.61 -12.87 -21.06
N SER A 26 -8.35 -12.90 -20.62
CA SER A 26 -7.90 -13.80 -19.56
C SER A 26 -7.73 -13.02 -18.26
N ARG A 27 -8.34 -13.50 -17.18
CA ARG A 27 -8.28 -12.90 -15.84
C ARG A 27 -7.55 -13.83 -14.88
N LEU A 28 -6.47 -13.34 -14.30
CA LEU A 28 -5.77 -14.01 -13.19
C LEU A 28 -6.38 -13.52 -11.87
N LEU A 29 -6.86 -14.46 -11.05
CA LEU A 29 -7.43 -14.21 -9.74
C LEU A 29 -6.52 -14.80 -8.68
N ILE A 30 -6.13 -14.00 -7.69
CA ILE A 30 -5.25 -14.40 -6.59
C ILE A 30 -5.96 -14.07 -5.28
N SER A 31 -6.50 -15.08 -4.61
CA SER A 31 -7.10 -14.97 -3.29
C SER A 31 -6.05 -15.05 -2.19
N ARG A 32 -6.30 -14.35 -1.07
CA ARG A 32 -5.42 -14.32 0.12
C ARG A 32 -3.96 -14.06 -0.25
N ALA A 33 -3.73 -12.98 -0.99
CA ALA A 33 -2.39 -12.64 -1.48
C ALA A 33 -1.43 -12.37 -0.32
N THR A 34 -0.23 -12.92 -0.41
CA THR A 34 0.89 -12.66 0.50
C THR A 34 1.99 -11.91 -0.25
N PRO A 35 2.96 -11.29 0.44
CA PRO A 35 4.09 -10.63 -0.23
C PRO A 35 4.87 -11.52 -1.21
N GLU A 36 4.88 -12.84 -1.01
CA GLU A 36 5.49 -13.83 -1.92
C GLU A 36 4.80 -13.89 -3.29
N ASP A 37 3.54 -13.45 -3.35
CA ASP A 37 2.79 -13.27 -4.59
C ASP A 37 3.16 -11.98 -5.33
N SER A 38 4.22 -11.28 -4.94
CA SER A 38 4.83 -10.22 -5.74
C SER A 38 5.69 -10.80 -6.85
N GLY A 39 5.62 -10.23 -8.06
CA GLY A 39 6.42 -10.71 -9.19
C GLY A 39 5.87 -10.27 -10.55
N ASN A 40 6.62 -10.62 -11.59
CA ASN A 40 6.24 -10.35 -12.97
C ASN A 40 5.32 -11.47 -13.49
N TYR A 41 4.06 -11.13 -13.76
CA TYR A 41 3.06 -12.02 -14.34
C TYR A 41 2.92 -11.77 -15.83
N THR A 42 3.10 -12.83 -16.61
CA THR A 42 3.00 -12.78 -18.08
C THR A 42 1.81 -13.61 -18.56
N CYS A 43 0.94 -12.98 -19.34
CA CYS A 43 -0.07 -13.64 -20.16
C CYS A 43 0.52 -13.91 -21.55
N SER A 44 0.49 -15.16 -21.99
CA SER A 44 1.00 -15.57 -23.31
C SER A 44 -0.07 -16.40 -24.02
N PRO A 45 -0.99 -15.78 -24.76
CA PRO A 45 -1.95 -16.49 -25.59
C PRO A 45 -1.27 -17.15 -26.80
N SER A 46 -1.93 -18.12 -27.42
CA SER A 46 -1.37 -18.86 -28.57
C SER A 46 -1.44 -18.08 -29.89
N SER A 47 -2.29 -17.06 -29.99
CA SER A 47 -2.61 -16.36 -31.23
C SER A 47 -2.30 -14.85 -31.18
N SER A 48 -1.59 -14.36 -30.18
CA SER A 48 -1.17 -12.95 -30.08
C SER A 48 0.07 -12.81 -29.20
N ASP A 49 0.63 -11.61 -29.18
CA ASP A 49 1.81 -11.30 -28.39
C ASP A 49 1.56 -11.46 -26.89
N ALA A 50 2.64 -11.81 -26.17
CA ALA A 50 2.63 -11.89 -24.72
C ALA A 50 2.63 -10.49 -24.09
N ALA A 51 1.90 -10.34 -22.99
CA ALA A 51 1.86 -9.12 -22.19
C ALA A 51 2.24 -9.42 -20.75
N SER A 52 2.99 -8.52 -20.11
CA SER A 52 3.51 -8.70 -18.76
C SER A 52 3.15 -7.53 -17.85
N VAL A 53 2.94 -7.83 -16.56
CA VAL A 53 2.66 -6.84 -15.51
C VAL A 53 3.44 -7.18 -14.25
N LEU A 54 4.04 -6.17 -13.61
CA LEU A 54 4.68 -6.32 -12.31
C LEU A 54 3.63 -6.12 -11.21
N VAL A 55 3.41 -7.14 -10.39
CA VAL A 55 2.52 -7.09 -9.23
C VAL A 55 3.36 -6.97 -7.96
N HIS A 56 2.97 -6.05 -7.08
CA HIS A 56 3.57 -5.91 -5.75
C HIS A 56 2.48 -6.04 -4.70
N VAL A 57 2.66 -6.97 -3.76
CA VAL A 57 1.71 -7.26 -2.67
C VAL A 57 2.34 -6.77 -1.37
N LEU A 58 1.62 -5.90 -0.68
CA LEU A 58 2.04 -5.33 0.60
C LEU A 58 1.33 -6.07 1.74
N GLN A 59 2.08 -6.35 2.82
CA GLN A 59 1.48 -6.75 4.08
C GLN A 59 0.79 -5.51 4.67
N GLY A 60 -0.49 -5.62 5.03
CA GLY A 60 -1.26 -4.50 5.60
C GLY A 60 -0.49 -3.79 6.72
N GLU A 61 -0.44 -2.48 6.65
CA GLU A 61 0.32 -1.64 7.57
C GLU A 61 -0.26 -1.79 8.99
N THR A 62 0.60 -1.99 9.99
CA THR A 62 0.21 -1.62 11.36
C THR A 62 0.14 -0.10 11.36
N PRO A 63 -1.03 0.52 11.59
CA PRO A 63 -1.12 1.98 11.58
C PRO A 63 -0.10 2.52 12.57
N ALA A 64 0.88 3.27 12.09
CA ALA A 64 1.79 3.98 12.95
C ALA A 64 0.94 4.94 13.79
N ALA A 65 1.15 4.95 15.11
CA ALA A 65 0.54 5.96 15.96
C ALA A 65 1.08 7.32 15.51
N MET A 66 0.31 8.03 14.67
CA MET A 66 0.57 9.42 14.31
C MET A 66 0.25 10.28 15.53
N GLN A 67 1.14 10.25 16.52
CA GLN A 67 1.02 11.07 17.71
C GLN A 67 1.59 12.45 17.39
N HIS A 68 0.75 13.32 16.81
CA HIS A 68 1.03 14.75 16.83
C HIS A 68 0.90 15.24 18.27
N SER A 69 2.01 15.25 19.01
CA SER A 69 2.09 16.01 20.24
C SER A 69 2.03 17.49 19.87
N ILE A 70 0.84 18.10 19.97
CA ILE A 70 0.75 19.54 20.12
C ILE A 70 1.30 19.85 21.52
N SER A 71 2.61 20.10 21.58
CA SER A 71 3.27 20.60 22.78
C SER A 71 2.92 22.07 22.92
N ILE A 72 1.82 22.37 23.64
CA ILE A 72 1.59 23.73 24.14
C ILE A 72 2.60 23.94 25.26
N CYS A 73 3.70 24.62 24.90
CA CYS A 73 4.75 25.01 25.81
C CYS A 73 4.23 26.16 26.69
N LEU A 74 3.55 25.81 27.80
CA LEU A 74 2.97 26.74 28.78
C LEU A 74 3.99 27.73 29.40
N THR A 75 5.30 27.49 29.21
CA THR A 75 6.36 28.39 29.68
C THR A 75 6.46 29.67 28.87
N MET A 76 6.08 29.66 27.58
CA MET A 76 6.06 30.87 26.75
C MET A 76 4.91 31.81 27.12
N ASP A 77 3.79 31.24 27.59
CA ASP A 77 2.58 31.97 27.96
C ASP A 77 2.77 32.81 29.24
N LEU A 78 3.43 32.23 30.26
CA LEU A 78 3.68 32.90 31.53
C LEU A 78 4.64 34.10 31.41
N ALA A 79 5.65 34.02 30.54
CA ALA A 79 6.60 35.10 30.32
C ALA A 79 5.93 36.33 29.69
N LEU A 80 5.02 36.13 28.72
CA LEU A 80 4.23 37.19 28.10
C LEU A 80 3.26 37.82 29.10
N LEU A 81 2.60 37.00 29.93
CA LEU A 81 1.71 37.49 30.99
C LEU A 81 2.47 38.37 32.00
N ILE A 82 3.66 37.94 32.44
CA ILE A 82 4.51 38.71 33.36
C ILE A 82 4.94 40.03 32.71
N LEU A 83 5.35 40.02 31.43
CA LEU A 83 5.75 41.24 30.70
C LEU A 83 4.58 42.25 30.60
N LEU A 84 3.36 41.78 30.30
CA LEU A 84 2.17 42.63 30.26
C LEU A 84 1.83 43.20 31.64
N LEU A 85 1.89 42.39 32.69
CA LEU A 85 1.70 42.86 34.07
C LEU A 85 2.74 43.92 34.45
N CYS A 86 4.02 43.71 34.14
CA CYS A 86 5.06 44.71 34.36
C CYS A 86 4.79 46.01 33.59
N PHE A 87 4.38 45.94 32.33
CA PHE A 87 4.07 47.14 31.54
C PHE A 87 2.90 47.93 32.11
N VAL A 88 1.84 47.26 32.59
CA VAL A 88 0.68 47.91 33.22
C VAL A 88 1.02 48.49 34.60
N LEU A 89 1.91 47.85 35.36
CA LEU A 89 2.32 48.31 36.69
C LEU A 89 3.33 49.46 36.67
N VAL A 90 4.13 49.58 35.59
CA VAL A 90 5.13 50.65 35.40
C VAL A 90 4.54 51.87 34.68
N ARG A 91 3.30 51.76 34.19
CA ARG A 91 2.54 52.86 33.59
C ARG A 91 1.60 53.52 34.59
#